data_AF-A0A7X1WK32-F1
#
_entry.id   AF-A0A7X1WK32-F1
#
_cell.length_a   1.000
_cell.length_b   1.000
_cell.length_c   1.000
_cell.angle_alpha   90.00
_cell.angle_beta   90.00
_cell.angle_gamma   90.00
#
_symmetry.space_group_name_H-M   'P 1'
#
loop_
_entity.id
_entity.type
_entity.pdbx_description
1 polymer ?
#
loop_
_entity_poly.entity_id
_entity_poly.type
_entity_poly.pdbx_seq_one_letter_code
_entity_poly.pdbx_strand_id
1 'polypeptide(L)'
;MADLPIDDLNVASNETLITPERLKREIPLSATALQTVNKGREVIRNILDGKDHRLFVVIGPCSIHDLKAAHEYAERLKVLAAEVSDTLYLVMRVYFEKPRTTVGWKGLINDPYLDDSFKIEDGLHIGRKLLLDLAEMGLPTATEALDPISPQYLQDLISWSAIGARTTESQTHREMASGLSSAVGFKNGTDGGLTVAINALQSVSSPHRFLGINQEGGVSIVTTKGNAYGHVVLRGGNGKPNYDSVSVALCEQALTKAKITPNIMVDCSHANSNKDPALQPLVMENVANQILEGNQSIIGLMVESHLNWGCQAIPKNLEDLQYGVSITDACIDWASTENTLRSMHAKLKDVLPKRARG
;
A
#
# COMPACT_ATOMS: atom_id res chain seq x y z
N MET A 1 -52.68 11.57 -3.98
CA MET A 1 -51.46 10.80 -3.68
C MET A 1 -50.48 11.83 -3.16
N ALA A 2 -49.92 11.64 -1.95
CA ALA A 2 -48.84 12.52 -1.51
C ALA A 2 -47.66 12.29 -2.45
N ASP A 3 -47.12 13.35 -3.05
CA ASP A 3 -45.92 13.29 -3.87
C ASP A 3 -44.77 12.84 -2.96
N LEU A 4 -44.47 11.55 -2.98
CA LEU A 4 -43.32 11.02 -2.28
C LEU A 4 -42.07 11.50 -3.03
N PRO A 5 -41.08 12.09 -2.34
CA PRO A 5 -39.81 12.42 -2.96
C PRO A 5 -39.22 11.16 -3.60
N ILE A 6 -38.82 11.24 -4.87
CA ILE A 6 -38.22 10.12 -5.62
C ILE A 6 -36.70 10.09 -5.51
N ASP A 7 -36.10 11.22 -5.12
CA ASP A 7 -34.66 11.42 -5.00
C ASP A 7 -34.23 11.43 -3.52
N ASP A 8 -33.00 10.99 -3.25
CA ASP A 8 -32.32 11.10 -1.95
C ASP A 8 -33.06 10.49 -0.74
N LEU A 9 -33.98 9.55 -0.98
CA LEU A 9 -34.75 8.83 0.05
C LEU A 9 -33.87 8.14 1.12
N ASN A 10 -32.63 7.80 0.76
CA ASN A 10 -31.67 7.13 1.64
C ASN A 10 -30.44 8.00 1.95
N VAL A 11 -30.50 9.31 1.72
CA VAL A 11 -29.41 10.27 2.00
C VAL A 11 -29.80 11.12 3.20
N ALA A 12 -29.02 11.04 4.28
CA ALA A 12 -29.29 11.79 5.50
C ALA A 12 -28.82 13.26 5.42
N SER A 13 -27.66 13.51 4.81
CA SER A 13 -27.10 14.84 4.58
C SER A 13 -26.09 14.80 3.43
N ASN A 14 -25.77 15.98 2.89
CA ASN A 14 -24.72 16.17 1.90
C ASN A 14 -23.92 17.42 2.28
N GLU A 15 -22.63 17.24 2.53
CA GLU A 15 -21.72 18.28 2.98
C GLU A 15 -20.57 18.43 1.99
N THR A 16 -20.23 19.67 1.65
CA THR A 16 -19.10 19.93 0.74
C THR A 16 -17.78 19.80 1.48
N LEU A 17 -16.85 19.04 0.93
CA LEU A 17 -15.50 18.85 1.47
C LEU A 17 -14.56 19.96 0.97
N ILE A 18 -13.51 20.30 1.73
CA ILE A 18 -12.38 21.09 1.24
C ILE A 18 -11.89 20.58 -0.13
N THR A 19 -11.50 21.48 -1.04
CA THR A 19 -11.00 21.08 -2.36
C THR A 19 -9.56 20.54 -2.28
N PRO A 20 -9.13 19.67 -3.20
CA PRO A 20 -7.75 19.19 -3.25
C PRO A 20 -6.73 20.32 -3.33
N GLU A 21 -6.99 21.34 -4.14
CA GLU A 21 -6.11 22.50 -4.27
C GLU A 21 -5.97 23.27 -2.95
N ARG A 22 -7.09 23.51 -2.25
CA ARG A 22 -7.06 24.26 -1.00
C ARG A 22 -6.31 23.50 0.08
N LEU A 23 -6.55 22.20 0.25
CA LEU A 23 -5.78 21.37 1.19
C LEU A 23 -4.28 21.39 0.89
N LYS A 24 -3.90 21.33 -0.40
CA LYS A 24 -2.49 21.41 -0.84
C LYS A 24 -1.87 22.78 -0.62
N ARG A 25 -2.65 23.86 -0.63
CA ARG A 25 -2.16 25.20 -0.28
C ARG A 25 -1.97 25.35 1.23
N GLU A 26 -2.84 24.74 2.04
CA GLU A 26 -2.73 24.76 3.50
C GLU A 26 -1.57 23.86 3.99
N ILE A 27 -1.33 22.74 3.31
CA ILE A 27 -0.22 21.81 3.60
C ILE A 27 0.60 21.60 2.31
N PRO A 28 1.48 22.56 1.95
CA PRO A 28 2.25 22.53 0.72
C PRO A 28 3.34 21.46 0.75
N LEU A 29 3.60 20.88 -0.43
CA LEU A 29 4.71 19.95 -0.62
C LEU A 29 6.03 20.71 -0.50
N SER A 30 6.86 20.36 0.48
CA SER A 30 8.20 20.94 0.61
C SER A 30 9.17 20.38 -0.43
N ALA A 31 10.28 21.09 -0.66
CA ALA A 31 11.32 20.64 -1.60
C ALA A 31 11.92 19.28 -1.20
N THR A 32 12.13 19.05 0.10
CA THR A 32 12.61 17.78 0.63
C THR A 32 11.62 16.66 0.37
N ALA A 33 10.34 16.86 0.69
CA ALA A 33 9.31 15.86 0.46
C ALA A 33 9.16 15.52 -1.04
N LEU A 34 9.18 16.53 -1.91
CA LEU A 34 9.16 16.34 -3.36
C LEU A 34 10.34 15.47 -3.83
N GLN A 35 11.55 15.74 -3.33
CA GLN A 35 12.74 14.95 -3.67
C GLN A 35 12.60 13.51 -3.19
N THR A 36 12.15 13.28 -1.96
CA THR A 36 11.92 11.94 -1.39
C THR A 36 10.94 11.14 -2.24
N VAL A 37 9.79 11.73 -2.60
CA VAL A 37 8.76 11.05 -3.38
C VAL A 37 9.25 10.76 -4.80
N ASN A 38 9.87 11.73 -5.47
CA ASN A 38 10.40 11.53 -6.81
C ASN A 38 11.48 10.43 -6.82
N LYS A 39 12.39 10.44 -5.84
CA LYS A 39 13.41 9.42 -5.71
C LYS A 39 12.80 8.04 -5.44
N GLY A 40 11.81 7.97 -4.56
CA GLY A 40 11.07 6.74 -4.28
C GLY A 40 10.43 6.14 -5.52
N ARG A 41 9.70 6.95 -6.29
CA ARG A 41 9.09 6.52 -7.55
C ARG A 41 10.13 6.04 -8.56
N GLU A 42 11.22 6.78 -8.71
CA GLU A 42 12.30 6.41 -9.63
C GLU A 42 12.95 5.07 -9.25
N VAL A 43 13.31 4.88 -7.98
CA VAL A 43 13.93 3.64 -7.49
C VAL A 43 12.99 2.45 -7.71
N ILE A 44 11.72 2.58 -7.34
CA ILE A 44 10.74 1.50 -7.54
C ILE A 44 10.60 1.15 -9.02
N ARG A 45 10.53 2.15 -9.91
CA ARG A 45 10.48 1.93 -11.36
C ARG A 45 11.74 1.24 -11.87
N ASN A 46 12.92 1.64 -11.39
CA ASN A 46 14.17 1.00 -11.75
C ASN A 46 14.25 -0.46 -11.29
N ILE A 47 13.71 -0.78 -10.10
CA ILE A 47 13.58 -2.17 -9.65
C ILE A 47 12.63 -2.93 -10.57
N LEU A 48 11.47 -2.37 -10.92
CA LEU A 48 10.52 -3.03 -11.84
C LEU A 48 11.11 -3.22 -13.25
N ASP A 49 11.98 -2.31 -13.70
CA ASP A 49 12.70 -2.37 -14.99
C ASP A 49 13.96 -3.25 -14.95
N GLY A 50 14.33 -3.81 -13.80
CA GLY A 50 15.57 -4.59 -13.64
C GLY A 50 16.87 -3.77 -13.66
N LYS A 51 16.78 -2.43 -13.63
CA LYS A 51 17.92 -1.50 -13.61
C LYS A 51 18.51 -1.28 -12.22
N ASP A 52 17.76 -1.64 -11.18
CA ASP A 52 18.18 -1.64 -9.79
C ASP A 52 18.00 -3.06 -9.24
N HIS A 53 19.08 -3.63 -8.71
CA HIS A 53 19.12 -5.03 -8.27
C HIS A 53 18.39 -5.27 -6.95
N ARG A 54 18.11 -4.21 -6.20
CA ARG A 54 17.52 -4.30 -4.86
C ARG A 54 16.08 -4.79 -4.93
N LEU A 55 15.60 -5.27 -3.79
CA LEU A 55 14.17 -5.51 -3.56
C LEU A 55 13.58 -4.29 -2.88
N PHE A 56 12.36 -3.89 -3.23
CA PHE A 56 11.65 -2.90 -2.40
C PHE A 56 10.71 -3.59 -1.41
N VAL A 57 10.66 -3.09 -0.18
CA VAL A 57 9.87 -3.68 0.89
C VAL A 57 8.89 -2.64 1.41
N VAL A 58 7.60 -2.87 1.19
CA VAL A 58 6.51 -2.06 1.74
C VAL A 58 6.22 -2.56 3.15
N ILE A 59 6.66 -1.81 4.16
CA ILE A 59 6.64 -2.28 5.56
C ILE A 59 6.14 -1.20 6.52
N GLY A 60 5.28 -1.59 7.45
CA GLY A 60 4.73 -0.70 8.46
C GLY A 60 3.38 -1.19 8.99
N PRO A 61 2.70 -0.35 9.79
CA PRO A 61 1.45 -0.72 10.45
C PRO A 61 0.37 -1.19 9.47
N CYS A 62 -0.48 -2.13 9.90
CA CYS A 62 -1.64 -2.55 9.11
C CYS A 62 -2.50 -1.33 8.73
N SER A 63 -2.77 -0.46 9.71
CA SER A 63 -3.34 0.88 9.51
C SER A 63 -2.83 1.86 10.57
N ILE A 64 -2.76 3.14 10.22
CA ILE A 64 -2.30 4.23 11.09
C ILE A 64 -3.50 4.85 11.81
N HIS A 65 -3.47 4.83 13.15
CA HIS A 65 -4.48 5.45 14.01
C HIS A 65 -3.88 6.42 15.04
N ASP A 66 -2.59 6.27 15.37
CA ASP A 66 -1.85 7.13 16.29
C ASP A 66 -0.67 7.78 15.54
N LEU A 67 -0.70 9.11 15.43
CA LEU A 67 0.33 9.89 14.75
C LEU A 67 1.68 9.82 15.46
N LYS A 68 1.69 9.81 16.80
CA LYS A 68 2.94 9.77 17.57
C LYS A 68 3.63 8.43 17.35
N ALA A 69 2.88 7.33 17.44
CA ALA A 69 3.41 6.00 17.16
C ALA A 69 3.89 5.87 15.71
N ALA A 70 3.20 6.49 14.75
CA ALA A 70 3.60 6.49 13.34
C ALA A 70 4.94 7.22 13.13
N HIS A 71 5.14 8.38 13.75
CA HIS A 71 6.41 9.11 13.70
C HIS A 71 7.55 8.33 14.35
N GLU A 72 7.34 7.77 15.54
CA GLU A 72 8.37 6.95 16.21
C GLU A 72 8.74 5.72 15.36
N TYR A 73 7.75 5.04 14.77
CA TYR A 73 8.00 3.94 13.85
C TYR A 73 8.84 4.38 12.65
N ALA A 74 8.54 5.55 12.08
CA ALA A 74 9.28 6.12 10.96
C ALA A 74 10.72 6.49 11.34
N GLU A 75 10.95 7.06 12.51
CA GLU A 75 12.30 7.37 13.01
C GLU A 75 13.17 6.11 13.06
N ARG A 76 12.62 5.02 13.60
CA ARG A 76 13.33 3.74 13.65
C ARG A 76 13.50 3.11 12.26
N LEU A 77 12.48 3.17 11.40
CA LEU A 77 12.55 2.66 10.03
C LEU A 77 13.58 3.40 9.19
N LYS A 78 13.75 4.71 9.38
CA LYS A 78 14.76 5.50 8.68
C LYS A 78 16.18 5.02 8.99
N VAL A 79 16.47 4.71 10.24
CA VAL A 79 17.78 4.18 10.66
C VAL A 79 18.02 2.82 9.99
N LEU A 80 17.05 1.91 10.08
CA LEU A 80 17.16 0.59 9.47
C LEU A 80 17.25 0.65 7.93
N ALA A 81 16.50 1.56 7.30
CA ALA A 81 16.52 1.76 5.85
C ALA A 81 17.92 2.18 5.35
N ALA A 82 18.63 3.02 6.11
CA ALA A 82 20.00 3.38 5.78
C ALA A 82 20.95 2.17 5.87
N GLU A 83 20.79 1.35 6.92
CA GLU A 83 21.60 0.15 7.18
C GLU A 83 21.52 -0.88 6.04
N VAL A 84 20.33 -1.15 5.52
CA VAL A 84 20.10 -2.20 4.49
C VAL A 84 20.04 -1.67 3.05
N SER A 85 20.37 -0.40 2.84
CA SER A 85 20.07 0.37 1.62
C SER A 85 20.73 -0.13 0.34
N ASP A 86 21.81 -0.90 0.43
CA ASP A 86 22.53 -1.51 -0.69
C ASP A 86 21.81 -2.76 -1.26
N THR A 87 20.85 -3.30 -0.51
CA THR A 87 20.18 -4.59 -0.79
C THR A 87 18.67 -4.45 -0.82
N LEU A 88 18.11 -3.70 0.14
CA LEU A 88 16.67 -3.50 0.32
C LEU A 88 16.33 -2.02 0.26
N TYR A 89 15.28 -1.67 -0.47
CA TYR A 89 14.71 -0.33 -0.52
C TYR A 89 13.42 -0.28 0.31
N LEU A 90 13.50 0.25 1.53
CA LEU A 90 12.36 0.27 2.44
C LEU A 90 11.40 1.42 2.09
N VAL A 91 10.11 1.10 2.01
CA VAL A 91 9.01 2.04 1.78
C VAL A 91 8.04 1.89 2.94
N MET A 92 7.79 2.99 3.66
CA MET A 92 6.89 2.93 4.81
C MET A 92 5.46 2.70 4.34
N ARG A 93 4.82 1.66 4.88
CA ARG A 93 3.38 1.43 4.70
C ARG A 93 2.60 2.43 5.56
N VAL A 94 1.88 3.35 4.91
CA VAL A 94 1.04 4.39 5.53
C VAL A 94 -0.39 4.23 5.04
N TYR A 95 -1.08 3.24 5.60
CA TYR A 95 -2.46 2.91 5.23
C TYR A 95 -3.39 3.54 6.25
N PHE A 96 -4.35 4.35 5.80
CA PHE A 96 -5.27 5.03 6.71
C PHE A 96 -6.50 4.21 7.04
N GLU A 97 -6.87 3.27 6.19
CA GLU A 97 -8.08 2.48 6.34
C GLU A 97 -7.81 1.01 6.00
N LYS A 98 -8.59 0.14 6.61
CA LYS A 98 -8.70 -1.27 6.23
C LYS A 98 -10.13 -1.55 5.76
N PRO A 99 -10.33 -1.96 4.50
CA PRO A 99 -11.67 -2.29 3.99
C PRO A 99 -12.35 -3.42 4.77
N ARG A 100 -13.53 -3.16 5.33
CA ARG A 100 -14.28 -4.11 6.18
C ARG A 100 -15.64 -4.43 5.57
N THR A 101 -16.08 -5.69 5.70
CA THR A 101 -17.43 -6.15 5.34
C THR A 101 -18.42 -6.08 6.52
N THR A 102 -17.91 -5.78 7.71
CA THR A 102 -18.69 -5.64 8.95
C THR A 102 -18.46 -4.25 9.56
N VAL A 103 -19.32 -3.87 10.50
CA VAL A 103 -19.19 -2.61 11.25
C VAL A 103 -17.87 -2.58 12.03
N GLY A 104 -17.23 -1.41 12.07
CA GLY A 104 -15.97 -1.13 12.75
C GLY A 104 -15.36 0.18 12.27
N TRP A 105 -14.27 0.60 12.92
CA TRP A 105 -13.56 1.83 12.59
C TRP A 105 -13.25 1.95 11.11
N LYS A 106 -13.48 3.16 10.57
CA LYS A 106 -13.46 3.48 9.14
C LYS A 106 -12.13 4.04 8.66
N GLY A 107 -11.13 4.06 9.54
CA GLY A 107 -9.80 4.57 9.21
C GLY A 107 -9.63 6.05 9.53
N LEU A 108 -8.39 6.50 9.57
CA LEU A 108 -7.98 7.82 10.04
C LEU A 108 -8.54 8.97 9.19
N ILE A 109 -8.71 8.75 7.89
CA ILE A 109 -9.32 9.76 7.02
C ILE A 109 -10.80 9.92 7.37
N ASN A 110 -11.52 8.82 7.56
CA ASN A 110 -12.97 8.89 7.79
C ASN A 110 -13.30 9.29 9.24
N ASP A 111 -12.62 8.70 10.21
CA ASP A 111 -12.89 8.85 11.64
C ASP A 111 -11.56 9.04 12.40
N PRO A 112 -10.96 10.25 12.35
CA PRO A 112 -9.64 10.53 12.92
C PRO A 112 -9.60 10.46 14.46
N TYR A 113 -10.75 10.56 15.13
CA TYR A 113 -10.85 10.66 16.58
C TYR A 113 -11.30 9.36 17.26
N LEU A 114 -11.53 8.29 16.49
CA LEU A 114 -11.98 6.97 16.97
C LEU A 114 -13.29 7.04 17.78
N ASP A 115 -14.17 7.98 17.44
CA ASP A 115 -15.39 8.30 18.19
C ASP A 115 -16.66 8.31 17.30
N ASP A 116 -16.55 7.78 16.08
CA ASP A 116 -17.62 7.77 15.07
C ASP A 116 -18.13 9.19 14.71
N SER A 117 -17.31 10.24 14.87
CA SER A 117 -17.68 11.62 14.53
C SER A 117 -17.61 11.95 13.04
N PHE A 118 -16.97 11.07 12.24
CA PHE A 118 -16.81 11.20 10.80
C PHE A 118 -16.23 12.53 10.32
N LYS A 119 -15.22 13.06 11.04
CA LYS A 119 -14.56 14.32 10.70
C LYS A 119 -13.58 14.15 9.53
N ILE A 120 -14.14 13.91 8.34
CA ILE A 120 -13.38 13.58 7.12
C ILE A 120 -12.40 14.69 6.74
N GLU A 121 -12.81 15.96 6.84
CA GLU A 121 -11.93 17.08 6.55
C GLU A 121 -10.72 17.13 7.49
N ASP A 122 -10.94 16.93 8.80
CA ASP A 122 -9.84 16.84 9.79
C ASP A 122 -8.93 15.64 9.47
N GLY A 123 -9.52 14.50 9.12
CA GLY A 123 -8.80 13.30 8.71
C GLY A 123 -7.92 13.52 7.48
N LEU A 124 -8.38 14.29 6.48
CA LEU A 124 -7.58 14.68 5.32
C LEU A 124 -6.39 15.58 5.70
N HIS A 125 -6.60 16.56 6.58
CA HIS A 125 -5.51 17.41 7.08
C HIS A 125 -4.47 16.58 7.84
N ILE A 126 -4.93 15.73 8.76
CA ILE A 126 -4.10 14.84 9.56
C ILE A 126 -3.29 13.88 8.67
N GLY A 127 -3.97 13.18 7.75
CA GLY A 127 -3.34 12.20 6.86
C GLY A 127 -2.33 12.84 5.92
N ARG A 128 -2.65 14.01 5.34
CA ARG A 128 -1.72 14.74 4.47
C ARG A 128 -0.51 15.24 5.25
N LYS A 129 -0.71 15.81 6.45
CA LYS A 129 0.37 16.30 7.29
C LYS A 129 1.32 15.17 7.68
N LEU A 130 0.80 14.01 8.10
CA LEU A 130 1.61 12.84 8.39
C LEU A 130 2.45 12.42 7.17
N LEU A 131 1.84 12.29 5.99
CA LEU A 131 2.57 11.92 4.77
C LEU A 131 3.68 12.93 4.42
N LEU A 132 3.42 14.22 4.61
CA LEU A 132 4.41 15.28 4.41
C LEU A 132 5.57 15.11 5.40
N ASP A 133 5.28 14.96 6.69
CA ASP A 133 6.31 14.83 7.74
C ASP A 133 7.21 13.62 7.48
N LEU A 134 6.62 12.47 7.13
CA LEU A 134 7.36 11.26 6.77
C LEU A 134 8.25 11.45 5.52
N ALA A 135 7.75 12.15 4.51
CA ALA A 135 8.52 12.44 3.30
C ALA A 135 9.66 13.44 3.58
N GLU A 136 9.46 14.41 4.48
CA GLU A 136 10.50 15.34 4.95
C GLU A 136 11.59 14.64 5.77
N MET A 137 11.24 13.55 6.46
CA MET A 137 12.23 12.68 7.09
C MET A 137 13.07 11.90 6.07
N GLY A 138 12.73 11.90 4.78
CA GLY A 138 13.44 11.16 3.74
C GLY A 138 12.91 9.74 3.52
N LEU A 139 11.76 9.40 4.09
CA LEU A 139 11.14 8.08 3.90
C LEU A 139 10.07 8.11 2.81
N PRO A 140 10.19 7.28 1.76
CA PRO A 140 9.11 7.11 0.80
C PRO A 140 7.93 6.37 1.45
N THR A 141 6.71 6.75 1.09
CA THR A 141 5.49 6.18 1.64
C THR A 141 4.71 5.37 0.59
N ALA A 142 3.95 4.40 1.09
CA ALA A 142 3.06 3.53 0.33
C ALA A 142 1.64 3.56 0.93
N THR A 143 0.61 3.58 0.10
CA THR A 143 -0.80 3.52 0.55
C THR A 143 -1.64 2.57 -0.31
N GLU A 144 -2.87 2.27 0.10
CA GLU A 144 -3.88 1.60 -0.72
C GLU A 144 -4.82 2.65 -1.32
N ALA A 145 -5.06 2.61 -2.62
CA ALA A 145 -6.01 3.51 -3.28
C ALA A 145 -7.41 2.88 -3.24
N LEU A 146 -8.24 3.37 -2.31
CA LEU A 146 -9.54 2.79 -1.94
C LEU A 146 -10.73 3.38 -2.67
N ASP A 147 -10.58 4.59 -3.21
CA ASP A 147 -11.63 5.34 -3.88
C ASP A 147 -11.00 6.30 -4.92
N PRO A 148 -11.77 6.76 -5.94
CA PRO A 148 -11.25 7.61 -7.01
C PRO A 148 -11.01 9.08 -6.62
N ILE A 149 -11.35 9.49 -5.40
CA ILE A 149 -11.33 10.88 -4.93
C ILE A 149 -10.08 11.14 -4.08
N SER A 150 -9.80 10.32 -3.07
CA SER A 150 -8.68 10.50 -2.13
C SER A 150 -7.31 10.66 -2.78
N PRO A 151 -6.97 10.05 -3.95
CA PRO A 151 -5.70 10.29 -4.61
C PRO A 151 -5.50 11.77 -5.01
N GLN A 152 -6.56 12.52 -5.30
CA GLN A 152 -6.41 13.93 -5.65
C GLN A 152 -5.85 14.76 -4.48
N TYR A 153 -6.07 14.32 -3.25
CA TYR A 153 -5.64 15.00 -2.02
C TYR A 153 -4.24 14.57 -1.55
N LEU A 154 -3.87 13.32 -1.76
CA LEU A 154 -2.72 12.70 -1.06
C LEU A 154 -1.64 12.14 -2.01
N GLN A 155 -1.98 11.86 -3.28
CA GLN A 155 -1.12 11.05 -4.15
C GLN A 155 0.22 11.72 -4.47
N ASP A 156 0.34 13.05 -4.38
CA ASP A 156 1.60 13.78 -4.56
C ASP A 156 2.66 13.42 -3.50
N LEU A 157 2.26 12.80 -2.39
CA LEU A 157 3.15 12.32 -1.32
C LEU A 157 3.42 10.80 -1.36
N ILE A 158 2.87 10.07 -2.34
CA ILE A 158 2.92 8.61 -2.40
C ILE A 158 3.95 8.13 -3.43
N SER A 159 4.81 7.19 -3.03
CA SER A 159 5.82 6.56 -3.91
C SER A 159 5.33 5.26 -4.54
N TRP A 160 4.47 4.51 -3.85
CA TRP A 160 3.89 3.24 -4.32
C TRP A 160 2.44 3.11 -3.88
N SER A 161 1.58 2.51 -4.70
CA SER A 161 0.17 2.30 -4.38
C SER A 161 -0.24 0.84 -4.52
N ALA A 162 -1.12 0.36 -3.65
CA ALA A 162 -1.82 -0.91 -3.83
C ALA A 162 -3.25 -0.70 -4.32
N ILE A 163 -3.76 -1.67 -5.09
CA ILE A 163 -5.19 -1.93 -5.27
C ILE A 163 -5.53 -3.22 -4.52
N GLY A 164 -6.52 -3.12 -3.64
CA GLY A 164 -6.95 -4.19 -2.75
C GLY A 164 -7.56 -5.38 -3.48
N ALA A 165 -7.51 -6.56 -2.88
CA ALA A 165 -8.03 -7.80 -3.48
C ALA A 165 -9.53 -7.73 -3.84
N ARG A 166 -10.31 -6.90 -3.13
CA ARG A 166 -11.75 -6.67 -3.37
C ARG A 166 -12.03 -5.62 -4.47
N THR A 167 -11.04 -4.81 -4.82
CA THR A 167 -11.17 -3.73 -5.79
C THR A 167 -10.33 -3.95 -7.05
N THR A 168 -9.46 -4.97 -7.07
CA THR A 168 -8.71 -5.40 -8.27
C THR A 168 -9.61 -5.68 -9.48
N GLU A 169 -10.84 -6.18 -9.25
CA GLU A 169 -11.80 -6.44 -10.33
C GLU A 169 -12.61 -5.20 -10.74
N SER A 170 -12.63 -4.16 -9.92
CA SER A 170 -13.39 -2.93 -10.17
C SER A 170 -12.81 -2.13 -11.33
N GLN A 171 -13.66 -1.84 -12.32
CA GLN A 171 -13.29 -0.99 -13.46
C GLN A 171 -12.85 0.40 -13.00
N THR A 172 -13.60 1.05 -12.11
CA THR A 172 -13.27 2.37 -11.55
C THR A 172 -11.85 2.40 -10.96
N HIS A 173 -11.44 1.35 -10.26
CA HIS A 173 -10.11 1.28 -9.66
C HIS A 173 -9.01 1.05 -10.71
N ARG A 174 -9.27 0.26 -11.76
CA ARG A 174 -8.32 0.05 -12.87
C ARG A 174 -8.12 1.33 -13.67
N GLU A 175 -9.20 2.02 -13.98
CA GLU A 175 -9.20 3.32 -14.67
C GLU A 175 -8.46 4.37 -13.85
N MET A 176 -8.76 4.50 -12.56
CA MET A 176 -8.03 5.38 -11.64
C MET A 176 -6.54 5.03 -11.59
N ALA A 177 -6.20 3.75 -11.40
CA ALA A 177 -4.82 3.27 -11.30
C ALA A 177 -3.98 3.59 -12.55
N SER A 178 -4.62 3.63 -13.72
CA SER A 178 -3.96 4.00 -14.99
C SER A 178 -3.52 5.47 -15.05
N GLY A 179 -4.03 6.31 -14.15
CA GLY A 179 -3.66 7.73 -14.00
C GLY A 179 -2.77 8.02 -12.80
N LEU A 180 -2.50 7.05 -11.92
CA LEU A 180 -1.65 7.25 -10.75
C LEU A 180 -0.19 7.48 -11.18
N SER A 181 0.48 8.41 -10.50
CA SER A 181 1.89 8.73 -10.77
C SER A 181 2.88 7.73 -10.15
N SER A 182 2.45 6.92 -9.19
CA SER A 182 3.25 5.86 -8.55
C SER A 182 3.16 4.54 -9.35
N ALA A 183 4.06 3.61 -9.04
CA ALA A 183 3.85 2.21 -9.42
C ALA A 183 2.67 1.62 -8.63
N VAL A 184 1.97 0.65 -9.23
CA VAL A 184 0.72 0.09 -8.65
C VAL A 184 0.80 -1.43 -8.53
N GLY A 185 0.66 -1.94 -7.31
CA GLY A 185 0.52 -3.37 -7.04
C GLY A 185 -0.93 -3.81 -7.00
N PHE A 186 -1.31 -4.79 -7.83
CA PHE A 186 -2.65 -5.38 -7.82
C PHE A 186 -2.64 -6.69 -7.05
N LYS A 187 -3.38 -6.75 -5.94
CA LYS A 187 -3.53 -7.98 -5.16
C LYS A 187 -4.32 -9.03 -5.95
N ASN A 188 -3.90 -10.30 -5.88
CA ASN A 188 -4.71 -11.41 -6.38
C ASN A 188 -6.08 -11.48 -5.68
N GLY A 189 -7.04 -12.18 -6.29
CA GLY A 189 -8.40 -12.30 -5.77
C GLY A 189 -8.43 -12.95 -4.39
N THR A 190 -9.48 -12.70 -3.60
CA THR A 190 -9.63 -13.27 -2.24
C THR A 190 -9.72 -14.80 -2.23
N ASP A 191 -10.08 -15.39 -3.36
CA ASP A 191 -10.11 -16.82 -3.67
C ASP A 191 -8.73 -17.39 -4.07
N GLY A 192 -7.71 -16.55 -4.22
CA GLY A 192 -6.37 -16.92 -4.68
C GLY A 192 -6.17 -16.77 -6.19
N GLY A 193 -7.21 -16.41 -6.94
CA GLY A 193 -7.18 -16.32 -8.40
C GLY A 193 -6.29 -15.20 -8.92
N LEU A 194 -5.43 -15.52 -9.89
CA LEU A 194 -4.56 -14.54 -10.57
C LEU A 194 -5.26 -13.79 -11.70
N THR A 195 -6.33 -14.34 -12.27
CA THR A 195 -7.03 -13.79 -13.44
C THR A 195 -7.45 -12.34 -13.24
N VAL A 196 -8.00 -12.00 -12.06
CA VAL A 196 -8.45 -10.64 -11.76
C VAL A 196 -7.29 -9.64 -11.75
N ALA A 197 -6.12 -10.03 -11.24
CA ALA A 197 -4.92 -9.20 -11.21
C ALA A 197 -4.31 -9.07 -12.61
N ILE A 198 -4.23 -10.15 -13.38
CA ILE A 198 -3.74 -10.13 -14.76
C ILE A 198 -4.61 -9.21 -15.64
N ASN A 199 -5.93 -9.33 -15.55
CA ASN A 199 -6.86 -8.45 -16.27
C ASN A 199 -6.68 -6.99 -15.85
N ALA A 200 -6.43 -6.73 -14.56
CA ALA A 200 -6.13 -5.39 -14.08
C ALA A 200 -4.82 -4.83 -14.66
N LEU A 201 -3.77 -5.65 -14.77
CA LEU A 201 -2.49 -5.26 -15.35
C LEU A 201 -2.57 -4.96 -16.86
N GLN A 202 -3.38 -5.71 -17.61
CA GLN A 202 -3.62 -5.41 -19.02
C GLN A 202 -4.45 -4.13 -19.20
N SER A 203 -5.41 -3.89 -18.29
CA SER A 203 -6.25 -2.71 -18.32
C SER A 203 -5.45 -1.46 -17.95
N VAL A 204 -4.68 -1.50 -16.85
CA VAL A 204 -3.99 -0.33 -16.28
C VAL A 204 -2.93 0.23 -17.21
N SER A 205 -2.32 -0.59 -18.07
CA SER A 205 -1.30 -0.15 -19.04
C SER A 205 -1.86 0.66 -20.20
N SER A 206 -3.19 0.75 -20.34
CA SER A 206 -3.87 1.44 -21.44
C SER A 206 -4.46 2.79 -21.01
N PRO A 207 -4.63 3.76 -21.93
CA PRO A 207 -5.39 4.99 -21.68
C PRO A 207 -6.86 4.71 -21.34
N HIS A 208 -7.41 5.48 -20.39
CA HIS A 208 -8.82 5.44 -19.98
C HIS A 208 -9.44 6.83 -19.95
N ARG A 209 -10.78 6.87 -19.92
CA ARG A 209 -11.58 8.07 -19.65
C ARG A 209 -12.68 7.73 -18.66
N PHE A 210 -12.72 8.44 -17.54
CA PHE A 210 -13.68 8.17 -16.47
C PHE A 210 -14.09 9.45 -15.73
N LEU A 211 -15.17 9.38 -14.95
CA LEU A 211 -15.63 10.48 -14.10
C LEU A 211 -14.80 10.54 -12.82
N GLY A 212 -14.21 11.69 -12.54
CA GLY A 212 -13.47 11.97 -11.31
C GLY A 212 -13.69 13.42 -10.86
N ILE A 213 -12.77 13.95 -10.06
CA ILE A 213 -12.76 15.37 -9.67
C ILE A 213 -11.49 16.07 -10.14
N ASN A 214 -11.58 17.36 -10.43
CA ASN A 214 -10.41 18.22 -10.66
C ASN A 214 -9.85 18.76 -9.32
N GLN A 215 -8.81 19.59 -9.38
CA GLN A 215 -8.17 20.14 -8.18
C GLN A 215 -9.08 21.15 -7.45
N GLU A 216 -10.03 21.76 -8.15
CA GLU A 216 -11.04 22.67 -7.62
C GLU A 216 -12.26 21.94 -7.01
N GLY A 217 -12.27 20.60 -6.99
CA GLY A 217 -13.35 19.78 -6.43
C GLY A 217 -14.56 19.59 -7.34
N GLY A 218 -14.53 20.09 -8.57
CA GLY A 218 -15.58 19.90 -9.56
C GLY A 218 -15.50 18.53 -10.24
N VAL A 219 -16.66 17.94 -10.54
CA VAL A 219 -16.75 16.70 -11.33
C VAL A 219 -16.16 16.94 -12.73
N SER A 220 -15.28 16.04 -13.16
CA SER A 220 -14.53 16.18 -14.40
C SER A 220 -14.34 14.85 -15.11
N ILE A 221 -14.07 14.92 -16.42
CA ILE A 221 -13.62 13.77 -17.21
C ILE A 221 -12.11 13.67 -17.08
N VAL A 222 -11.63 12.61 -16.43
CA VAL A 222 -10.20 12.31 -16.30
C VAL A 222 -9.78 11.46 -17.50
N THR A 223 -8.76 11.91 -18.24
CA THR A 223 -8.15 11.14 -19.34
C THR A 223 -6.74 10.72 -18.93
N THR A 224 -6.48 9.42 -18.88
CA THR A 224 -5.18 8.86 -18.47
C THR A 224 -4.34 8.43 -19.67
N LYS A 225 -3.03 8.26 -19.46
CA LYS A 225 -2.10 7.77 -20.49
C LYS A 225 -1.86 6.25 -20.40
N GLY A 226 -2.42 5.60 -19.39
CA GLY A 226 -1.97 4.28 -18.96
C GLY A 226 -0.79 4.36 -18.00
N ASN A 227 -0.66 3.36 -17.14
CA ASN A 227 0.43 3.19 -16.19
C ASN A 227 1.16 1.87 -16.48
N ALA A 228 2.38 1.97 -17.00
CA ALA A 228 3.20 0.82 -17.36
C ALA A 228 3.80 0.09 -16.13
N TYR A 229 3.74 0.70 -14.94
CA TYR A 229 4.39 0.19 -13.72
C TYR A 229 3.40 -0.56 -12.81
N GLY A 230 2.51 -1.35 -13.42
CA GLY A 230 1.66 -2.32 -12.74
C GLY A 230 2.41 -3.63 -12.45
N HIS A 231 2.16 -4.26 -11.29
CA HIS A 231 2.67 -5.60 -10.96
C HIS A 231 1.71 -6.38 -10.05
N VAL A 232 1.89 -7.70 -9.95
CA VAL A 232 1.05 -8.56 -9.10
C VAL A 232 1.54 -8.53 -7.65
N VAL A 233 0.60 -8.55 -6.70
CA VAL A 233 0.86 -8.82 -5.28
C VAL A 233 0.21 -10.15 -4.90
N LEU A 234 1.04 -11.16 -4.61
CA LEU A 234 0.63 -12.46 -4.11
C LEU A 234 0.38 -12.39 -2.61
N ARG A 235 -0.86 -12.61 -2.18
CA ARG A 235 -1.32 -12.40 -0.79
C ARG A 235 -2.08 -13.58 -0.17
N GLY A 236 -1.96 -14.74 -0.80
CA GLY A 236 -2.74 -15.96 -0.53
C GLY A 236 -4.19 -15.83 -0.99
N GLY A 237 -5.01 -16.81 -0.64
CA GLY A 237 -6.45 -16.81 -0.90
C GLY A 237 -7.08 -18.17 -0.64
N ASN A 238 -8.40 -18.20 -0.45
CA ASN A 238 -9.15 -19.43 -0.15
C ASN A 238 -8.53 -20.31 0.95
N GLY A 239 -8.04 -19.66 2.02
CA GLY A 239 -7.39 -20.34 3.16
C GLY A 239 -6.03 -20.96 2.87
N LYS A 240 -5.39 -20.64 1.74
CA LYS A 240 -4.06 -21.14 1.38
C LYS A 240 -3.07 -20.01 1.11
N PRO A 241 -1.80 -20.16 1.52
CA PRO A 241 -0.73 -19.29 1.07
C PRO A 241 -0.43 -19.51 -0.41
N ASN A 242 0.18 -18.52 -1.05
CA ASN A 242 0.67 -18.58 -2.43
C ASN A 242 2.05 -17.91 -2.59
N TYR A 243 2.88 -17.95 -1.54
CA TYR A 243 4.24 -17.40 -1.56
C TYR A 243 5.32 -18.43 -1.92
N ASP A 244 5.00 -19.71 -1.90
CA ASP A 244 5.94 -20.80 -2.18
C ASP A 244 6.39 -20.80 -3.66
N SER A 245 7.48 -21.50 -3.94
CA SER A 245 8.09 -21.54 -5.27
C SER A 245 7.19 -22.10 -6.36
N VAL A 246 6.26 -23.02 -6.03
CA VAL A 246 5.30 -23.56 -7.01
C VAL A 246 4.28 -22.47 -7.36
N SER A 247 3.74 -21.78 -6.34
CA SER A 247 2.81 -20.67 -6.54
C SER A 247 3.43 -19.51 -7.34
N VAL A 248 4.69 -19.16 -7.05
CA VAL A 248 5.44 -18.12 -7.79
C VAL A 248 5.65 -18.56 -9.24
N ALA A 249 6.08 -19.80 -9.50
CA ALA A 249 6.27 -20.31 -10.86
C ALA A 249 4.96 -20.33 -11.67
N LEU A 250 3.83 -20.68 -11.06
CA LEU A 250 2.52 -20.59 -11.71
C LEU A 250 2.14 -19.15 -12.04
N CYS A 251 2.48 -18.20 -11.16
CA CYS A 251 2.28 -16.78 -11.43
C CYS A 251 3.15 -16.28 -12.59
N GLU A 252 4.43 -16.66 -12.63
CA GLU A 252 5.34 -16.35 -13.75
C GLU A 252 4.81 -16.86 -15.09
N GLN A 253 4.33 -18.12 -15.13
CA GLN A 253 3.73 -18.71 -16.33
C GLN A 253 2.48 -17.95 -16.77
N ALA A 254 1.61 -17.57 -15.83
CA ALA A 254 0.39 -16.84 -16.13
C ALA A 254 0.68 -15.43 -16.67
N LEU A 255 1.65 -14.72 -16.06
CA LEU A 255 2.10 -13.39 -16.53
C LEU A 255 2.74 -13.47 -17.91
N THR A 256 3.64 -14.44 -18.12
CA THR A 256 4.29 -14.66 -19.41
C THR A 256 3.28 -14.98 -20.52
N LYS A 257 2.30 -15.85 -20.23
CA LYS A 257 1.20 -16.16 -21.16
C LYS A 257 0.38 -14.93 -21.52
N ALA A 258 0.21 -14.01 -20.57
CA ALA A 258 -0.48 -12.73 -20.76
C ALA A 258 0.42 -11.63 -21.39
N LYS A 259 1.68 -11.94 -21.72
CA LYS A 259 2.71 -11.01 -22.23
C LYS A 259 3.00 -9.84 -21.28
N ILE A 260 2.96 -10.10 -19.98
CA ILE A 260 3.30 -9.14 -18.92
C ILE A 260 4.64 -9.56 -18.31
N THR A 261 5.53 -8.59 -18.07
CA THR A 261 6.78 -8.82 -17.35
C THR A 261 6.50 -9.45 -15.98
N PRO A 262 7.13 -10.58 -15.62
CA PRO A 262 6.92 -11.27 -14.34
C PRO A 262 7.46 -10.51 -13.11
N ASN A 263 6.93 -9.32 -12.84
CA ASN A 263 7.20 -8.55 -11.63
C ASN A 263 6.22 -8.99 -10.53
N ILE A 264 6.73 -9.65 -9.49
CA ILE A 264 5.92 -10.24 -8.42
C ILE A 264 6.33 -9.65 -7.07
N MET A 265 5.36 -9.07 -6.36
CA MET A 265 5.48 -8.77 -4.94
C MET A 265 4.82 -9.89 -4.12
N VAL A 266 5.45 -10.27 -3.00
CA VAL A 266 4.86 -11.22 -2.04
C VAL A 266 4.43 -10.47 -0.78
N ASP A 267 3.14 -10.51 -0.45
CA ASP A 267 2.60 -10.06 0.83
C ASP A 267 2.82 -11.15 1.87
N CYS A 268 3.61 -10.85 2.90
CA CYS A 268 3.98 -11.78 3.95
C CYS A 268 2.88 -11.95 5.00
N SER A 269 1.90 -11.03 5.05
CA SER A 269 0.80 -11.02 6.02
C SER A 269 -0.44 -11.75 5.47
N HIS A 270 -1.63 -11.36 5.91
CA HIS A 270 -2.93 -11.79 5.41
C HIS A 270 -3.06 -13.31 5.23
N ALA A 271 -3.50 -13.80 4.06
CA ALA A 271 -3.72 -15.23 3.85
C ALA A 271 -2.41 -16.00 3.68
N ASN A 272 -1.30 -15.34 3.36
CA ASN A 272 0.03 -15.97 3.34
C ASN A 272 0.53 -16.28 4.75
N SER A 273 0.21 -15.43 5.72
CA SER A 273 0.50 -15.67 7.14
C SER A 273 -0.57 -16.51 7.86
N ASN A 274 -1.62 -17.00 7.19
CA ASN A 274 -2.82 -17.54 7.84
C ASN A 274 -3.43 -16.61 8.91
N LYS A 275 -3.21 -15.29 8.77
CA LYS A 275 -3.55 -14.25 9.75
C LYS A 275 -2.82 -14.37 11.10
N ASP A 276 -1.70 -15.08 11.12
CA ASP A 276 -0.79 -15.18 12.27
C ASP A 276 0.48 -14.36 11.98
N PRO A 277 0.70 -13.22 12.67
CA PRO A 277 1.87 -12.38 12.44
C PRO A 277 3.20 -13.13 12.64
N ALA A 278 3.24 -14.19 13.46
CA ALA A 278 4.44 -14.98 13.69
C ALA A 278 4.92 -15.75 12.45
N LEU A 279 4.05 -15.93 11.45
CA LEU A 279 4.42 -16.58 10.19
C LEU A 279 5.04 -15.61 9.19
N GLN A 280 4.89 -14.28 9.34
CA GLN A 280 5.46 -13.32 8.38
C GLN A 280 6.98 -13.48 8.19
N PRO A 281 7.80 -13.64 9.25
CA PRO A 281 9.24 -13.87 9.08
C PRO A 281 9.58 -15.15 8.31
N LEU A 282 8.77 -16.21 8.46
CA LEU A 282 8.96 -17.46 7.72
C LEU A 282 8.63 -17.30 6.23
N VAL A 283 7.61 -16.48 5.91
CA VAL A 283 7.32 -16.11 4.51
C VAL A 283 8.50 -15.33 3.91
N MET A 284 9.05 -14.35 4.63
CA MET A 284 10.22 -13.60 4.17
C MET A 284 11.44 -14.49 3.98
N GLU A 285 11.68 -15.44 4.89
CA GLU A 285 12.76 -16.41 4.76
C GLU A 285 12.57 -17.31 3.53
N ASN A 286 11.34 -17.79 3.28
CA ASN A 286 11.05 -18.59 2.09
C ASN A 286 11.33 -17.81 0.80
N VAL A 287 10.88 -16.55 0.74
CA VAL A 287 11.18 -15.65 -0.39
C VAL A 287 12.68 -15.45 -0.56
N ALA A 288 13.42 -15.19 0.52
CA ALA A 288 14.88 -15.04 0.45
C ALA A 288 15.55 -16.30 -0.11
N ASN A 289 15.12 -17.49 0.32
CA ASN A 289 15.64 -18.76 -0.19
C ASN A 289 15.33 -18.98 -1.67
N GLN A 290 14.14 -18.63 -2.15
CA GLN A 290 13.84 -18.69 -3.59
C GLN A 290 14.77 -17.80 -4.41
N ILE A 291 15.11 -16.62 -3.89
CA ILE A 291 16.05 -15.70 -4.53
C ILE A 291 17.47 -16.29 -4.56
N LEU A 292 17.91 -16.92 -3.45
CA LEU A 292 19.18 -17.65 -3.39
C LEU A 292 19.25 -18.79 -4.41
N GLU A 293 18.12 -19.46 -4.63
CA GLU A 293 17.98 -20.56 -5.60
C GLU A 293 17.79 -20.07 -7.04
N GLY A 294 17.83 -18.76 -7.27
CA GLY A 294 17.91 -18.17 -8.61
C GLY A 294 16.60 -17.60 -9.15
N ASN A 295 15.54 -17.49 -8.35
CA ASN A 295 14.34 -16.73 -8.74
C ASN A 295 14.74 -15.33 -9.22
N GLN A 296 14.10 -14.81 -10.28
CA GLN A 296 14.34 -13.46 -10.83
C GLN A 296 13.08 -12.58 -10.86
N SER A 297 11.90 -13.14 -10.58
CA SER A 297 10.61 -12.46 -10.71
C SER A 297 10.18 -11.71 -9.45
N ILE A 298 10.64 -12.14 -8.27
CA ILE A 298 10.29 -11.48 -7.01
C ILE A 298 11.03 -10.15 -6.91
N ILE A 299 10.27 -9.05 -6.91
CA ILE A 299 10.75 -7.65 -6.89
C ILE A 299 10.60 -6.95 -5.55
N GLY A 300 9.78 -7.53 -4.67
CA GLY A 300 9.48 -6.88 -3.42
C GLY A 300 8.60 -7.69 -2.50
N LEU A 301 8.44 -7.16 -1.30
CA LEU A 301 7.66 -7.76 -0.24
C LEU A 301 6.73 -6.73 0.39
N MET A 302 5.63 -7.19 0.96
CA MET A 302 4.77 -6.40 1.83
C MET A 302 4.71 -7.04 3.21
N VAL A 303 4.92 -6.26 4.26
CA VAL A 303 5.03 -6.74 5.65
C VAL A 303 4.21 -5.83 6.56
N GLU A 304 3.44 -6.43 7.47
CA GLU A 304 2.69 -5.69 8.50
C GLU A 304 3.43 -5.75 9.84
N SER A 305 3.98 -4.61 10.23
CA SER A 305 4.84 -4.45 11.41
C SER A 305 4.48 -3.19 12.17
N HIS A 306 4.67 -3.20 13.48
CA HIS A 306 4.43 -2.06 14.35
C HIS A 306 5.54 -1.96 15.40
N LEU A 307 5.49 -0.93 16.23
CA LEU A 307 6.35 -0.82 17.41
C LEU A 307 6.22 -2.05 18.32
N ASN A 308 4.98 -2.48 18.60
CA ASN A 308 4.66 -3.58 19.50
C ASN A 308 3.85 -4.68 18.80
N TRP A 309 3.88 -5.88 19.39
CA TRP A 309 3.32 -7.11 18.82
C TRP A 309 1.79 -7.12 18.80
N GLY A 310 1.24 -7.76 17.77
CA GLY A 310 -0.15 -8.20 17.75
C GLY A 310 -1.14 -7.11 17.33
N CYS A 311 -2.37 -7.23 17.82
CA CYS A 311 -3.42 -6.24 17.65
C CYS A 311 -4.27 -6.14 18.91
N GLN A 312 -5.04 -5.06 19.02
CA GLN A 312 -6.00 -4.82 20.09
C GLN A 312 -7.35 -4.39 19.51
N ALA A 313 -8.42 -4.60 20.28
CA ALA A 313 -9.70 -3.95 20.01
C ALA A 313 -9.66 -2.48 20.48
N ILE A 314 -10.51 -1.64 19.90
CA ILE A 314 -10.69 -0.27 20.40
C ILE A 314 -11.45 -0.36 21.74
N PRO A 315 -10.84 0.07 22.87
CA PRO A 315 -11.48 0.05 24.18
C PRO A 315 -12.58 1.12 24.28
N LYS A 316 -13.43 1.03 25.31
CA LYS A 316 -14.44 2.06 25.58
C LYS A 316 -13.81 3.40 26.00
N ASN A 317 -12.72 3.34 26.76
CA ASN A 317 -11.91 4.51 27.09
C ASN A 317 -10.65 4.48 26.22
N LEU A 318 -10.50 5.46 25.32
CA LEU A 318 -9.38 5.51 24.38
C LEU A 318 -8.02 5.66 25.09
N GLU A 319 -7.99 6.15 26.34
CA GLU A 319 -6.77 6.22 27.14
C GLU A 319 -6.19 4.83 27.48
N ASP A 320 -7.01 3.77 27.40
CA ASP A 320 -6.59 2.38 27.62
C ASP A 320 -5.94 1.76 26.36
N LEU A 321 -5.87 2.48 25.23
CA LEU A 321 -5.20 2.00 24.03
C LEU A 321 -3.71 1.77 24.31
N GLN A 322 -3.26 0.56 24.03
CA GLN A 322 -1.86 0.22 24.14
C GLN A 322 -1.08 0.94 23.05
N TYR A 323 -0.13 1.78 23.46
CA TYR A 323 0.71 2.54 22.54
C TYR A 323 1.42 1.63 21.55
N GLY A 324 1.41 1.99 20.27
CA GLY A 324 2.17 1.28 19.25
C GLY A 324 1.70 -0.16 18.96
N VAL A 325 0.46 -0.51 19.30
CA VAL A 325 -0.18 -1.80 18.95
C VAL A 325 -1.31 -1.54 17.96
N SER A 326 -1.36 -2.31 16.87
CA SER A 326 -2.37 -2.16 15.80
C SER A 326 -3.81 -2.32 16.33
N ILE A 327 -4.75 -1.51 15.83
CA ILE A 327 -6.20 -1.67 16.08
C ILE A 327 -6.92 -2.43 14.94
N THR A 328 -6.16 -2.96 13.97
CA THR A 328 -6.68 -3.70 12.81
C THR A 328 -6.12 -5.12 12.73
N ASP A 329 -5.31 -5.47 11.71
CA ASP A 329 -4.63 -6.77 11.70
C ASP A 329 -3.43 -6.77 12.65
N ALA A 330 -3.14 -7.94 13.19
CA ALA A 330 -2.00 -8.19 14.04
C ALA A 330 -0.68 -7.99 13.28
N CYS A 331 0.25 -7.26 13.88
CA CYS A 331 1.54 -6.93 13.29
C CYS A 331 2.67 -7.65 14.03
N ILE A 332 3.80 -7.89 13.36
CA ILE A 332 5.04 -8.21 14.08
C ILE A 332 5.56 -6.96 14.81
N ASP A 333 6.32 -7.16 15.89
CA ASP A 333 6.91 -6.06 16.66
C ASP A 333 8.20 -5.52 16.02
N TRP A 334 8.74 -4.46 16.61
CA TRP A 334 9.95 -3.81 16.08
C TRP A 334 11.18 -4.72 16.13
N ALA A 335 11.34 -5.52 17.19
CA ALA A 335 12.48 -6.43 17.32
C ALA A 335 12.45 -7.51 16.22
N SER A 336 11.27 -8.09 15.96
CA SER A 336 11.08 -9.04 14.85
C SER A 336 11.33 -8.37 13.49
N THR A 337 10.88 -7.12 13.32
CA THR A 337 11.08 -6.33 12.09
C THR A 337 12.56 -6.15 11.78
N GLU A 338 13.35 -5.67 12.74
CA GLU A 338 14.80 -5.48 12.57
C GLU A 338 15.51 -6.80 12.26
N ASN A 339 15.26 -7.83 13.07
CA ASN A 339 15.91 -9.12 12.91
C ASN A 339 15.62 -9.75 11.54
N THR A 340 14.38 -9.66 11.08
CA THR A 340 13.96 -10.27 9.81
C THR A 340 14.56 -9.52 8.62
N LEU A 341 14.53 -8.18 8.62
CA LEU A 341 15.13 -7.38 7.55
C LEU A 341 16.65 -7.50 7.51
N ARG A 342 17.35 -7.49 8.66
CA ARG A 342 18.80 -7.69 8.72
C ARG A 342 19.20 -9.09 8.25
N SER A 343 18.44 -10.12 8.64
CA SER A 343 18.66 -11.49 8.17
C SER A 343 18.50 -11.61 6.65
N MET A 344 17.44 -11.04 6.10
CA MET A 344 17.21 -11.02 4.65
C MET A 344 18.30 -10.24 3.90
N HIS A 345 18.68 -9.05 4.40
CA HIS A 345 19.79 -8.27 3.86
C HIS A 345 21.09 -9.09 3.85
N ALA A 346 21.47 -9.70 4.98
CA ALA A 346 22.68 -10.48 5.09
C ALA A 346 22.73 -11.67 4.11
N LYS A 347 21.59 -12.36 3.90
CA LYS A 347 21.48 -13.45 2.93
C LYS A 347 21.62 -12.97 1.47
N LEU A 348 21.11 -11.79 1.15
CA LEU A 348 20.88 -11.36 -0.24
C LEU A 348 21.88 -10.34 -0.78
N LYS A 349 22.67 -9.67 0.08
CA LYS A 349 23.58 -8.59 -0.32
C LYS A 349 24.58 -8.96 -1.43
N ASP A 350 25.08 -10.20 -1.43
CA ASP A 350 26.08 -10.68 -2.40
C ASP A 350 25.45 -11.40 -3.61
N VAL A 351 24.13 -11.57 -3.59
CA VAL A 351 23.34 -12.37 -4.55
C VAL A 351 22.54 -11.45 -5.47
N LEU A 352 21.83 -10.46 -4.91
CA LEU A 352 21.02 -9.53 -5.68
C LEU A 352 21.82 -8.77 -6.76
N PRO A 353 23.02 -8.23 -6.50
CA PRO A 353 23.81 -7.56 -7.55
C PRO A 353 24.17 -8.45 -8.75
N LYS A 354 24.07 -9.78 -8.61
CA LYS A 354 24.34 -10.77 -9.67
C LYS A 354 23.08 -11.21 -10.41
N ARG A 355 21.89 -10.78 -9.97
CA ARG A 355 20.64 -11.07 -10.68
C ARG A 355 20.64 -10.37 -12.04
N ALA A 356 20.52 -11.18 -13.10
CA ALA A 356 20.30 -10.67 -14.45
C ALA A 356 18.78 -10.58 -14.69
N ARG A 357 18.22 -9.39 -14.52
CA ARG A 357 16.82 -9.09 -14.83
C ARG A 357 16.79 -8.28 -16.12
N GLY A 358 16.74 -8.98 -17.25
CA GLY A 358 16.75 -8.44 -18.60
C GLY A 358 15.52 -8.91 -19.37
#